data_AF-A0A1C5WCN0-F1
#
_entry.id   AF-A0A1C5WCN0-F1
#
_cell.length_a   1.000
_cell.length_b   1.000
_cell.length_c   1.000
_cell.angle_alpha   90.00
_cell.angle_beta   90.00
_cell.angle_gamma   90.00
#
_symmetry.space_group_name_H-M   'P 1'
#
loop_
_entity.id
_entity.type
_entity.pdbx_description
1 polymer ?
#
loop_
_entity_poly.entity_id
_entity_poly.type
_entity_poly.pdbx_seq_one_letter_code
_entity_poly.pdbx_strand_id
1 'polypeptide(L)'
;MKNEELIEVLGELTQRMEESDLLGSGKARLVRTVHELQVDFASLDVPKRFDEVYRSLISKGRKLLTYYRVDADSKELQDKTKYYVGYLHAAYGDFTGQVKNIQPFYRLFLLCSILFMILSPMYLTPIFSIIFIIPIALAMKGVKQRIRSGYWLAMLIVPVSIMTAVMWVRNGVYVLGNFSQAVAQNMESSGMGQTFSTVLTVACPILGSVLMVLSILLLIQGYKVRKLFV
;
A
#
# COMPACT_ATOMS: atom_id res chain seq x y z
N MET A 1 -19.37 23.03 -1.72
CA MET A 1 -18.66 24.32 -1.68
C MET A 1 -17.84 24.43 -2.94
N LYS A 2 -17.95 25.57 -3.66
CA LYS A 2 -17.14 25.79 -4.86
C LYS A 2 -15.65 25.86 -4.50
N ASN A 3 -14.81 25.25 -5.32
CA ASN A 3 -13.37 25.07 -5.07
C ASN A 3 -12.49 26.20 -5.60
N GLU A 4 -13.07 27.37 -5.86
CA GLU A 4 -12.41 28.48 -6.58
C GLU A 4 -11.09 28.89 -5.90
N GLU A 5 -11.08 29.03 -4.57
CA GLU A 5 -9.87 29.43 -3.82
C GLU A 5 -8.76 28.36 -3.85
N LEU A 6 -9.11 27.07 -3.80
CA LEU A 6 -8.11 26.00 -3.92
C LEU A 6 -7.54 25.94 -5.34
N ILE A 7 -8.37 26.12 -6.36
CA ILE A 7 -7.96 26.13 -7.77
C ILE A 7 -6.98 27.28 -8.03
N GLU A 8 -7.24 28.46 -7.45
CA GLU A 8 -6.35 29.62 -7.54
C GLU A 8 -4.98 29.32 -6.92
N VAL A 9 -4.95 28.76 -5.71
CA VAL A 9 -3.69 28.38 -5.03
C VAL A 9 -2.91 27.32 -5.82
N LEU A 10 -3.59 26.34 -6.41
CA LEU A 10 -2.95 25.33 -7.25
C LEU A 10 -2.43 25.92 -8.57
N GLY A 11 -3.13 26.91 -9.13
CA GLY A 11 -2.69 27.66 -10.31
C GLY A 11 -1.40 28.44 -10.04
N GLU A 12 -1.38 29.24 -8.96
CA GLU A 12 -0.19 30.00 -8.55
C GLU A 12 0.99 29.06 -8.26
N LEU A 13 0.74 27.92 -7.59
CA LEU A 13 1.75 26.92 -7.33
C LEU A 13 2.32 26.34 -8.62
N THR A 14 1.47 25.97 -9.57
CA THR A 14 1.90 25.42 -10.87
C THR A 14 2.78 26.41 -11.61
N GLN A 15 2.39 27.69 -11.68
CA GLN A 15 3.18 28.74 -12.31
C GLN A 15 4.56 28.89 -11.66
N ARG A 16 4.62 28.98 -10.32
CA ARG A 16 5.91 29.05 -9.59
C ARG A 16 6.79 27.84 -9.80
N MET A 17 6.19 26.65 -9.90
CA MET A 17 6.92 25.42 -10.17
C MET A 17 7.52 25.39 -11.58
N GLU A 18 6.83 25.97 -12.57
CA GLU A 18 7.29 26.08 -13.94
C GLU A 18 8.41 27.12 -14.08
N GLU A 19 8.29 28.27 -13.42
CA GLU A 19 9.29 29.35 -13.43
C GLU A 19 10.57 28.97 -12.66
N SER A 20 10.47 28.09 -11.67
CA SER A 20 11.59 27.75 -10.79
C SER A 20 12.36 26.50 -11.24
N ASP A 21 13.68 26.57 -11.32
CA ASP A 21 14.54 25.39 -11.58
C ASP A 21 14.90 24.60 -10.30
N LEU A 22 14.39 25.03 -9.15
CA LEU A 22 14.72 24.46 -7.84
C LEU A 22 14.17 23.05 -7.62
N LEU A 23 13.26 22.56 -8.46
CA LEU A 23 12.65 21.22 -8.31
C LEU A 23 13.48 20.08 -8.91
N GLY A 24 14.57 20.41 -9.62
CA GLY A 24 15.47 19.43 -10.23
C GLY A 24 14.77 18.47 -11.20
N SER A 25 15.31 17.26 -11.34
CA SER A 25 14.83 16.23 -12.28
C SER A 25 13.38 15.77 -12.06
N GLY A 26 12.82 15.98 -10.87
CA GLY A 26 11.44 15.64 -10.52
C GLY A 26 10.38 16.67 -10.93
N LYS A 27 10.80 17.86 -11.40
CA LYS A 27 9.93 19.00 -11.72
C LYS A 27 8.77 18.65 -12.64
N ALA A 28 9.08 18.12 -13.83
CA ALA A 28 8.07 17.83 -14.86
C ALA A 28 6.95 16.91 -14.35
N ARG A 29 7.32 15.90 -13.56
CA ARG A 29 6.36 14.97 -12.96
C ARG A 29 5.48 15.66 -11.91
N LEU A 30 6.07 16.49 -11.06
CA LEU A 30 5.33 17.21 -10.01
C LEU A 30 4.38 18.24 -10.61
N VAL A 31 4.84 19.07 -11.55
CA VAL A 31 4.01 20.06 -12.27
C VAL A 31 2.80 19.38 -12.90
N ARG A 32 3.04 18.32 -13.68
CA ARG A 32 1.96 17.53 -14.29
C ARG A 32 0.96 17.01 -13.25
N THR A 33 1.47 16.51 -12.12
CA THR A 33 0.60 15.95 -11.06
C THR A 33 -0.26 17.03 -10.39
N VAL A 34 0.29 18.21 -10.14
CA VAL A 34 -0.46 19.35 -9.57
C VAL A 34 -1.52 19.82 -10.55
N HIS A 35 -1.18 19.90 -11.84
CA HIS A 35 -2.12 20.27 -12.89
C HIS A 35 -3.27 19.26 -13.04
N GLU A 36 -2.98 17.95 -13.05
CA GLU A 36 -4.01 16.89 -13.05
C GLU A 36 -4.95 17.05 -11.84
N LEU A 37 -4.42 17.28 -10.64
CA LEU A 37 -5.22 17.50 -9.44
C LEU A 37 -6.05 18.78 -9.52
N GLN A 38 -5.53 19.86 -10.10
CA GLN A 38 -6.27 21.10 -10.28
C GLN A 38 -7.51 20.87 -11.14
N VAL A 39 -7.38 20.14 -12.25
CA VAL A 39 -8.50 19.75 -13.12
C VAL A 39 -9.50 18.87 -12.36
N ASP A 40 -9.00 17.86 -11.63
CA ASP A 40 -9.82 16.97 -10.82
C ASP A 40 -10.66 17.74 -9.78
N PHE A 41 -10.05 18.69 -9.06
CA PHE A 41 -10.74 19.54 -8.09
C PHE A 41 -11.70 20.55 -8.73
N ALA A 42 -11.43 21.04 -9.94
CA ALA A 42 -12.32 21.97 -10.64
C ALA A 42 -13.69 21.36 -10.97
N SER A 43 -13.72 20.05 -11.21
CA SER A 43 -14.94 19.30 -11.52
C SER A 43 -15.79 18.91 -10.30
N LEU A 44 -15.32 19.21 -9.09
CA LEU A 44 -15.87 18.66 -7.85
C LEU A 44 -16.50 19.73 -6.97
N ASP A 45 -17.64 19.41 -6.34
CA ASP A 45 -18.21 20.23 -5.27
C ASP A 45 -17.83 19.63 -3.91
N VAL A 46 -17.11 20.38 -3.07
CA VAL A 46 -16.61 19.84 -1.79
C VAL A 46 -17.76 19.74 -0.78
N PRO A 47 -18.03 18.55 -0.22
CA PRO A 47 -19.03 18.39 0.82
C PRO A 47 -18.69 19.24 2.06
N LYS A 48 -19.67 19.95 2.64
CA LYS A 48 -19.47 20.84 3.81
C LYS A 48 -18.80 20.15 5.01
N ARG A 49 -19.01 18.85 5.19
CA ARG A 49 -18.36 18.05 6.25
C ARG A 49 -16.83 18.04 6.18
N PHE A 50 -16.25 18.44 5.05
CA PHE A 50 -14.81 18.50 4.83
C PHE A 50 -14.25 19.92 4.81
N ASP A 51 -14.99 20.94 5.29
CA ASP A 51 -14.54 22.34 5.31
C ASP A 51 -13.17 22.52 5.99
N GLU A 52 -12.95 21.86 7.12
CA GLU A 52 -11.67 21.92 7.83
C GLU A 52 -10.51 21.37 6.98
N VAL A 53 -10.72 20.23 6.31
CA VAL A 53 -9.73 19.62 5.41
C VAL A 53 -9.45 20.54 4.23
N TYR A 54 -10.51 21.09 3.62
CA TYR A 54 -10.42 22.03 2.50
C TYR A 54 -9.60 23.27 2.87
N ARG A 55 -9.91 23.93 3.99
CA ARG A 55 -9.14 25.10 4.48
C ARG A 55 -7.68 24.74 4.79
N SER A 56 -7.44 23.54 5.32
CA SER A 56 -6.09 23.04 5.57
C SER A 56 -5.27 22.91 4.27
N LEU A 57 -5.88 22.47 3.16
CA LEU A 57 -5.22 22.38 1.85
C LEU A 57 -4.80 23.76 1.33
N ILE A 58 -5.67 24.76 1.45
CA ILE A 58 -5.39 26.14 1.04
C ILE A 58 -4.23 26.70 1.88
N SER A 59 -4.33 26.59 3.20
CA SER A 59 -3.30 27.07 4.13
C SER A 59 -1.92 26.42 3.86
N LYS A 60 -1.89 25.10 3.66
CA LYS A 60 -0.66 24.36 3.31
C LYS A 60 -0.10 24.78 1.95
N GLY A 61 -0.96 25.01 0.96
CA GLY A 61 -0.55 25.46 -0.38
C GLY A 61 0.06 26.86 -0.36
N ARG A 62 -0.60 27.82 0.30
CA ARG A 62 -0.04 29.16 0.51
C ARG A 62 1.28 29.13 1.27
N LYS A 63 1.38 28.30 2.31
CA LYS A 63 2.65 28.11 3.02
C LYS A 63 3.72 27.52 2.10
N LEU A 64 3.37 26.59 1.21
CA LEU A 64 4.32 25.99 0.25
C LEU A 64 4.88 27.05 -0.71
N LEU A 65 4.03 27.93 -1.24
CA LEU A 65 4.45 29.04 -2.10
C LEU A 65 5.54 29.92 -1.46
N THR A 66 5.48 30.15 -0.14
CA THR A 66 6.51 30.94 0.56
C THR A 66 7.91 30.31 0.60
N TYR A 67 8.02 29.00 0.34
CA TYR A 67 9.30 28.28 0.26
C TYR A 67 9.94 28.34 -1.13
N TYR A 68 9.22 28.77 -2.17
CA TYR A 68 9.80 29.03 -3.50
C TYR A 68 10.57 30.35 -3.48
N ARG A 69 11.80 30.30 -2.98
CA ARG A 69 12.77 31.41 -2.90
C ARG A 69 14.03 31.03 -3.67
N VAL A 70 14.76 32.03 -4.17
CA VAL A 70 15.96 31.84 -5.02
C VAL A 70 17.05 31.00 -4.32
N ASP A 71 17.12 31.08 -3.00
CA ASP A 71 18.10 30.41 -2.13
C ASP A 71 17.59 29.10 -1.50
N ALA A 72 16.39 28.63 -1.86
CA ALA A 72 15.81 27.46 -1.23
C ALA A 72 16.58 26.17 -1.59
N ASP A 73 16.78 25.31 -0.60
CA ASP A 73 17.33 23.99 -0.83
C ASP A 73 16.42 23.17 -1.75
N SER A 74 16.97 22.77 -2.89
CA SER A 74 16.24 22.06 -3.95
C SER A 74 15.58 20.77 -3.44
N LYS A 75 16.28 20.02 -2.59
CA LYS A 75 15.81 18.73 -2.07
C LYS A 75 14.69 18.93 -1.06
N GLU A 76 14.87 19.86 -0.11
CA GLU A 76 13.87 20.21 0.89
C GLU A 76 12.59 20.73 0.21
N LEU A 77 12.70 21.62 -0.77
CA LEU A 77 11.57 22.15 -1.52
C LEU A 77 10.82 21.04 -2.27
N GLN A 78 11.57 20.14 -2.92
CA GLN A 78 11.00 19.00 -3.62
C GLN A 78 10.24 18.07 -2.67
N ASP A 79 10.77 17.81 -1.47
CA ASP A 79 10.14 16.94 -0.48
C ASP A 79 8.89 17.59 0.14
N LYS A 80 8.90 18.90 0.42
CA LYS A 80 7.69 19.64 0.84
C LYS A 80 6.62 19.62 -0.24
N THR A 81 7.02 19.76 -1.50
CA THR A 81 6.09 19.69 -2.64
C THR A 81 5.48 18.30 -2.78
N LYS A 82 6.29 17.23 -2.70
CA LYS A 82 5.78 15.84 -2.70
C LYS A 82 4.82 15.59 -1.53
N TYR A 83 5.14 16.11 -0.35
CA TYR A 83 4.30 15.98 0.83
C TYR A 83 2.94 16.65 0.61
N TYR A 84 2.92 17.88 0.11
CA TYR A 84 1.68 18.60 -0.21
C TYR A 84 0.84 17.88 -1.28
N VAL A 85 1.46 17.39 -2.35
CA VAL A 85 0.80 16.57 -3.38
C VAL A 85 0.20 15.29 -2.79
N GLY A 86 0.83 14.69 -1.78
CA GLY A 86 0.26 13.56 -1.04
C GLY A 86 -1.03 13.92 -0.31
N TYR A 87 -1.06 15.09 0.36
CA TYR A 87 -2.26 15.60 1.01
C TYR A 87 -3.39 15.86 0.02
N LEU A 88 -3.10 16.46 -1.13
CA LEU A 88 -4.10 16.73 -2.17
C LEU A 88 -4.77 15.44 -2.66
N HIS A 89 -3.98 14.40 -2.96
CA HIS A 89 -4.54 13.11 -3.37
C HIS A 89 -5.42 12.46 -2.30
N ALA A 90 -4.98 12.49 -1.04
CA ALA A 90 -5.75 11.90 0.05
C ALA A 90 -7.06 12.65 0.26
N ALA A 91 -7.04 13.99 0.22
CA ALA A 91 -8.23 14.81 0.34
C ALA A 91 -9.18 14.62 -0.85
N TYR A 92 -8.65 14.53 -2.08
CA TYR A 92 -9.46 14.20 -3.26
C TYR A 92 -10.16 12.84 -3.09
N GLY A 93 -9.45 11.84 -2.57
CA GLY A 93 -10.02 10.54 -2.24
C GLY A 93 -11.11 10.61 -1.16
N ASP A 94 -10.96 11.49 -0.16
CA ASP A 94 -11.97 11.75 0.87
C ASP A 94 -13.22 12.40 0.28
N PHE A 95 -13.06 13.37 -0.60
CA PHE A 95 -14.15 14.14 -1.18
C PHE A 95 -14.98 13.31 -2.17
N THR A 96 -14.30 12.45 -2.96
CA THR A 96 -14.93 11.53 -3.92
C THR A 96 -15.42 10.22 -3.29
N GLY A 97 -15.10 9.97 -2.01
CA GLY A 97 -15.49 8.75 -1.31
C GLY A 97 -14.71 7.49 -1.73
N GLN A 98 -13.54 7.64 -2.35
CA GLN A 98 -12.64 6.54 -2.69
C GLN A 98 -12.05 5.83 -1.47
N VAL A 99 -12.12 6.43 -0.28
CA VAL A 99 -11.72 5.84 1.01
C VAL A 99 -12.36 4.48 1.27
N LYS A 100 -13.56 4.25 0.73
CA LYS A 100 -14.27 2.97 0.80
C LYS A 100 -13.43 1.80 0.27
N ASN A 101 -12.51 2.07 -0.67
CA ASN A 101 -11.62 1.08 -1.27
C ASN A 101 -10.49 0.62 -0.33
N ILE A 102 -10.26 1.30 0.80
CA ILE A 102 -9.30 0.87 1.82
C ILE A 102 -9.79 -0.38 2.56
N GLN A 103 -11.11 -0.54 2.74
CA GLN A 103 -11.66 -1.69 3.44
C GLN A 103 -11.38 -3.03 2.73
N PRO A 104 -11.62 -3.20 1.41
CA PRO A 104 -11.23 -4.42 0.71
C PRO A 104 -9.70 -4.64 0.71
N PHE A 105 -8.90 -3.58 0.61
CA PHE A 105 -7.44 -3.68 0.77
C PHE A 105 -7.07 -4.25 2.15
N TYR A 106 -7.64 -3.70 3.22
CA TYR A 106 -7.39 -4.15 4.60
C TYR A 106 -7.79 -5.62 4.81
N ARG A 107 -8.95 -6.04 4.27
CA ARG A 107 -9.40 -7.44 4.35
C ARG A 107 -8.47 -8.40 3.61
N LEU A 108 -8.05 -8.05 2.40
CA LEU A 108 -7.09 -8.85 1.63
C LEU A 108 -5.75 -8.94 2.36
N PHE A 109 -5.27 -7.82 2.91
CA PHE A 109 -4.04 -7.79 3.70
C PHE A 109 -4.12 -8.72 4.91
N LEU A 110 -5.21 -8.68 5.69
CA LEU A 110 -5.40 -9.57 6.84
C LEU A 110 -5.41 -11.04 6.42
N LEU A 111 -6.19 -11.38 5.40
CA LEU A 111 -6.32 -12.75 4.93
C LEU A 111 -4.97 -13.29 4.41
N CYS A 112 -4.25 -12.48 3.63
CA CYS A 112 -2.91 -12.80 3.15
C CYS A 112 -1.92 -12.99 4.31
N SER A 113 -1.98 -12.11 5.32
CA SER A 113 -1.11 -12.18 6.51
C SER A 113 -1.36 -13.43 7.34
N ILE A 114 -2.64 -13.77 7.60
CA ILE A 114 -3.02 -14.99 8.32
C ILE A 114 -2.51 -16.22 7.59
N LEU A 115 -2.74 -16.28 6.27
CA LEU A 115 -2.40 -17.43 5.48
C LEU A 115 -0.88 -17.58 5.30
N PHE A 116 -0.16 -16.46 5.17
CA PHE A 116 1.29 -16.43 5.28
C PHE A 116 1.76 -16.99 6.62
N MET A 117 1.25 -16.50 7.75
CA MET A 117 1.66 -16.95 9.09
C MET A 117 1.43 -18.44 9.33
N ILE A 118 0.38 -19.02 8.74
CA ILE A 118 0.09 -20.46 8.82
C ILE A 118 1.08 -21.27 7.98
N LEU A 119 1.41 -20.78 6.78
CA LEU A 119 2.14 -21.54 5.77
C LEU A 119 3.67 -21.35 5.79
N SER A 120 4.15 -20.21 6.29
CA SER A 120 5.58 -19.88 6.29
C SER A 120 6.45 -20.73 7.24
N PRO A 121 5.99 -21.21 8.42
CA PRO A 121 6.85 -21.93 9.35
C PRO A 121 7.51 -23.19 8.76
N MET A 122 6.84 -23.86 7.83
CA MET A 122 7.30 -25.13 7.26
C MET A 122 8.48 -24.97 6.27
N TYR A 123 8.61 -23.81 5.63
CA TYR A 123 9.68 -23.57 4.65
C TYR A 123 10.65 -22.46 5.03
N LEU A 124 10.21 -21.46 5.79
CA LEU A 124 11.02 -20.27 6.12
C LEU A 124 11.53 -20.27 7.57
N THR A 125 11.36 -21.38 8.28
CA THR A 125 11.52 -21.53 9.74
C THR A 125 10.43 -20.80 10.55
N PRO A 126 10.03 -21.35 11.72
CA PRO A 126 9.06 -20.69 12.59
C PRO A 126 9.49 -19.29 13.04
N ILE A 127 10.79 -19.08 13.28
CA ILE A 127 11.35 -17.78 13.72
C ILE A 127 11.07 -16.68 12.71
N PHE A 128 11.22 -16.96 11.42
CA PHE A 128 10.92 -15.99 10.37
C PHE A 128 9.47 -15.51 10.44
N SER A 129 8.54 -16.45 10.62
CA SER A 129 7.10 -16.14 10.73
C SER A 129 6.81 -15.25 11.94
N ILE A 130 7.43 -15.53 13.09
CA ILE A 130 7.27 -14.76 14.32
C ILE A 130 7.74 -13.31 14.16
N ILE A 131 8.87 -13.09 13.46
CA ILE A 131 9.40 -11.74 13.20
C ILE A 131 8.37 -10.86 12.47
N PHE A 132 7.51 -11.45 11.63
CA PHE A 132 6.48 -10.72 10.90
C PHE A 132 5.26 -10.30 11.73
N ILE A 133 5.08 -10.78 12.96
CA ILE A 133 3.95 -10.39 13.82
C ILE A 133 3.96 -8.87 14.08
N ILE A 134 5.12 -8.30 14.42
CA ILE A 134 5.27 -6.86 14.71
C ILE A 134 4.92 -6.01 13.47
N PRO A 135 5.54 -6.19 12.28
CA PRO A 135 5.20 -5.40 11.11
C PRO A 135 3.76 -5.60 10.66
N ILE A 136 3.16 -6.80 10.81
CA ILE A 136 1.74 -7.02 10.54
C ILE A 136 0.86 -6.19 11.48
N ALA A 137 1.15 -6.19 12.79
CA ALA A 137 0.38 -5.40 13.76
C ALA A 137 0.48 -3.89 13.51
N LEU A 138 1.69 -3.40 13.21
CA LEU A 138 1.93 -2.00 12.85
C LEU A 138 1.23 -1.63 11.53
N ALA A 139 1.29 -2.52 10.53
CA ALA A 139 0.55 -2.37 9.28
C ALA A 139 -0.96 -2.30 9.53
N MET A 140 -1.52 -3.16 10.38
CA MET A 140 -2.96 -3.14 10.71
C MET A 140 -3.39 -1.79 11.29
N LYS A 141 -2.62 -1.27 12.26
CA LYS A 141 -2.90 0.03 12.88
C LYS A 141 -2.75 1.15 11.85
N GLY A 142 -1.65 1.15 11.10
CA GLY A 142 -1.36 2.19 10.13
C GLY A 142 -2.35 2.20 8.95
N VAL A 143 -2.82 1.04 8.48
CA VAL A 143 -3.83 0.99 7.41
C VAL A 143 -5.17 1.53 7.88
N LYS A 144 -5.60 1.19 9.10
CA LYS A 144 -6.81 1.76 9.72
C LYS A 144 -6.73 3.28 9.91
N GLN A 145 -5.54 3.77 10.26
CA GLN A 145 -5.27 5.20 10.46
C GLN A 145 -4.88 5.93 9.15
N ARG A 146 -4.86 5.23 8.01
CA ARG A 146 -4.40 5.72 6.70
C ARG A 146 -2.99 6.32 6.69
N ILE A 147 -2.09 5.77 7.51
CA ILE A 147 -0.70 6.21 7.61
C ILE A 147 0.13 5.52 6.52
N ARG A 148 0.95 6.29 5.82
CA ARG A 148 1.79 5.81 4.70
C ARG A 148 2.77 4.70 5.10
N SER A 149 3.37 4.76 6.29
CA SER A 149 4.24 3.69 6.79
C SER A 149 3.48 2.38 6.98
N GLY A 150 2.22 2.44 7.45
CA GLY A 150 1.34 1.27 7.58
C GLY A 150 1.02 0.61 6.25
N TYR A 151 0.77 1.41 5.21
CA TYR A 151 0.61 0.91 3.84
C TYR A 151 1.86 0.17 3.37
N TRP A 152 3.06 0.74 3.57
CA TRP A 152 4.30 0.10 3.14
C TRP A 152 4.57 -1.21 3.88
N LEU A 153 4.30 -1.25 5.19
CA LEU A 153 4.40 -2.48 5.97
C LEU A 153 3.39 -3.55 5.50
N ALA A 154 2.17 -3.14 5.12
CA ALA A 154 1.21 -4.06 4.53
C ALA A 154 1.69 -4.59 3.17
N MET A 155 2.30 -3.75 2.35
CA MET A 155 2.85 -4.14 1.04
C MET A 155 4.08 -5.05 1.17
N LEU A 156 4.83 -4.98 2.26
CA LEU A 156 5.95 -5.89 2.54
C LEU A 156 5.51 -7.36 2.64
N ILE A 157 4.24 -7.61 2.99
CA ILE A 157 3.68 -8.98 3.05
C ILE A 157 3.56 -9.61 1.66
N VAL A 158 3.40 -8.82 0.60
CA VAL A 158 3.23 -9.33 -0.77
C VAL A 158 4.41 -10.21 -1.22
N PRO A 159 5.67 -9.73 -1.26
CA PRO A 159 6.79 -10.54 -1.75
C PRO A 159 7.03 -11.80 -0.91
N VAL A 160 6.91 -11.72 0.43
CA VAL A 160 7.08 -12.90 1.29
C VAL A 160 5.95 -13.91 1.13
N SER A 161 4.72 -13.45 0.94
CA SER A 161 3.58 -14.32 0.65
C SER A 161 3.73 -15.02 -0.69
N ILE A 162 4.21 -14.33 -1.73
CA ILE A 162 4.51 -14.93 -3.03
C ILE A 162 5.58 -16.00 -2.88
N MET A 163 6.68 -15.71 -2.16
CA MET A 163 7.75 -16.67 -1.92
C MET A 163 7.24 -17.94 -1.23
N THR A 164 6.48 -17.79 -0.14
CA THR A 164 5.85 -18.91 0.57
C THR A 164 4.87 -19.68 -0.33
N ALA A 165 4.06 -18.97 -1.12
CA ALA A 165 3.11 -19.58 -2.04
C ALA A 165 3.81 -20.42 -3.12
N VAL A 166 4.89 -19.92 -3.73
CA VAL A 166 5.67 -20.66 -4.73
C VAL A 166 6.22 -21.96 -4.16
N MET A 167 6.73 -21.94 -2.93
CA MET A 167 7.23 -23.15 -2.26
C MET A 167 6.12 -24.20 -2.09
N TRP A 168 4.94 -23.78 -1.65
CA TRP A 168 3.78 -24.66 -1.49
C TRP A 168 3.21 -25.17 -2.81
N VAL A 169 3.15 -24.32 -3.85
CA VAL A 169 2.70 -24.73 -5.19
C VAL A 169 3.68 -25.75 -5.79
N ARG A 170 4.98 -25.51 -5.67
CA ARG A 170 6.01 -26.47 -6.10
C ARG A 170 5.88 -27.80 -5.36
N ASN A 171 5.63 -27.75 -4.06
CA ASN A 171 5.38 -28.96 -3.28
C ASN A 171 4.11 -29.69 -3.75
N GLY A 172 3.04 -28.96 -4.07
CA GLY A 172 1.83 -29.53 -4.66
C GLY A 172 2.11 -30.33 -5.93
N VAL A 173 2.94 -29.79 -6.83
CA VAL A 173 3.36 -30.51 -8.05
C VAL A 173 4.15 -31.78 -7.71
N TYR A 174 5.05 -31.73 -6.72
CA TYR A 174 5.80 -32.90 -6.27
C TYR A 174 4.88 -34.00 -5.69
N VAL A 175 3.90 -33.61 -4.88
CA VAL A 175 2.91 -34.49 -4.24
C VAL A 175 2.09 -35.28 -5.27
N LEU A 176 1.73 -34.67 -6.41
CA LEU A 176 0.97 -35.36 -7.47
C LEU A 176 1.69 -36.60 -8.02
N GLY A 177 3.03 -36.58 -8.06
CA GLY A 177 3.84 -37.70 -8.56
C GLY A 177 4.40 -38.62 -7.47
N ASN A 178 4.48 -38.15 -6.22
CA ASN A 178 5.24 -38.81 -5.15
C ASN A 178 4.49 -38.79 -3.81
N PHE A 179 3.17 -39.01 -3.84
CA PHE A 179 2.30 -38.84 -2.68
C PHE A 179 2.76 -39.59 -1.43
N SER A 180 3.08 -40.88 -1.55
CA SER A 180 3.52 -41.71 -0.41
C SER A 180 4.83 -41.21 0.20
N GLN A 181 5.78 -40.77 -0.63
CA GLN A 181 7.05 -40.20 -0.18
C GLN A 181 6.85 -38.85 0.50
N ALA A 182 5.98 -37.99 -0.05
CA ALA A 182 5.69 -36.69 0.55
C ALA A 182 5.00 -36.82 1.92
N VAL A 183 4.09 -37.80 2.08
CA VAL A 183 3.48 -38.10 3.39
C VAL A 183 4.53 -38.59 4.38
N ALA A 184 5.41 -39.51 3.96
CA ALA A 184 6.50 -40.01 4.81
C ALA A 184 7.46 -38.90 5.26
N GLN A 185 7.89 -38.03 4.35
CA GLN A 185 8.74 -36.86 4.66
C GLN A 185 8.06 -35.90 5.65
N ASN A 186 6.76 -35.66 5.50
CA ASN A 186 6.01 -34.84 6.44
C ASN A 186 5.88 -35.51 7.82
N MET A 187 5.67 -36.84 7.88
CA MET A 187 5.69 -37.58 9.16
C MET A 187 7.02 -37.48 9.88
N GLU A 188 8.14 -37.63 9.16
CA GLU A 188 9.50 -37.55 9.72
C GLU A 188 9.83 -36.12 10.20
N SER A 189 9.53 -35.11 9.37
CA SER A 189 9.89 -33.72 9.67
C SER A 189 9.00 -33.07 10.73
N SER A 190 7.74 -33.47 10.82
CA SER A 190 6.79 -32.88 11.76
C SER A 190 6.57 -33.71 13.03
N GLY A 191 7.03 -34.97 13.04
CA GLY A 191 6.77 -35.92 14.13
C GLY A 191 5.30 -36.27 14.32
N MET A 192 4.46 -36.03 13.30
CA MET A 192 3.00 -36.20 13.40
C MET A 192 2.54 -37.52 12.78
N GLY A 193 1.38 -38.00 13.25
CA GLY A 193 0.77 -39.24 12.75
C GLY A 193 0.34 -39.13 11.28
N GLN A 194 0.23 -40.29 10.62
CA GLN A 194 -0.03 -40.42 9.19
C GLN A 194 -1.23 -39.60 8.69
N THR A 195 -2.33 -39.56 9.45
CA THR A 195 -3.53 -38.79 9.10
C THR A 195 -3.23 -37.29 9.01
N PHE A 196 -2.52 -36.74 9.99
CA PHE A 196 -2.21 -35.32 10.02
C PHE A 196 -1.24 -34.94 8.91
N SER A 197 -0.21 -35.76 8.69
CA SER A 197 0.76 -35.57 7.61
C SER A 197 0.10 -35.67 6.23
N THR A 198 -0.90 -36.55 6.07
CA THR A 198 -1.70 -36.64 4.85
C THR A 198 -2.52 -35.36 4.60
N VAL A 199 -3.21 -34.87 5.62
CA VAL A 199 -3.97 -33.60 5.53
C VAL A 199 -3.05 -32.46 5.16
N LEU A 200 -1.89 -32.35 5.80
CA LEU A 200 -0.91 -31.30 5.54
C LEU A 200 -0.36 -31.36 4.11
N THR A 201 -0.07 -32.57 3.62
CA THR A 201 0.43 -32.83 2.27
C THR A 201 -0.55 -32.35 1.19
N VAL A 202 -1.86 -32.43 1.44
CA VAL A 202 -2.90 -32.04 0.47
C VAL A 202 -3.37 -30.60 0.68
N ALA A 203 -3.69 -30.22 1.92
CA ALA A 203 -4.33 -28.94 2.22
C ALA A 203 -3.37 -27.76 2.04
N CYS A 204 -2.11 -27.89 2.47
CA CYS A 204 -1.19 -26.76 2.45
C CYS A 204 -0.78 -26.31 1.03
N PRO A 205 -0.58 -27.19 0.03
CA PRO A 205 -0.43 -26.76 -1.36
C PRO A 205 -1.64 -26.02 -1.94
N ILE A 206 -2.85 -26.43 -1.58
CA ILE A 206 -4.09 -25.74 -1.98
C ILE A 206 -4.12 -24.34 -1.35
N LEU A 207 -3.87 -24.24 -0.05
CA LEU A 207 -3.78 -22.96 0.65
C LEU A 207 -2.65 -22.09 0.11
N GLY A 208 -1.52 -22.66 -0.31
CA GLY A 208 -0.44 -21.95 -0.98
C GLY A 208 -0.86 -21.37 -2.33
N SER A 209 -1.65 -22.11 -3.10
CA SER A 209 -2.24 -21.60 -4.35
C SER A 209 -3.21 -20.44 -4.08
N VAL A 210 -4.02 -20.54 -3.03
CA VAL A 210 -4.89 -19.45 -2.57
C VAL A 210 -4.06 -18.24 -2.13
N LEU A 211 -2.98 -18.44 -1.37
CA LEU A 211 -2.05 -17.38 -0.96
C LEU A 211 -1.45 -16.65 -2.16
N MET A 212 -1.09 -17.38 -3.23
CA MET A 212 -0.61 -16.78 -4.47
C MET A 212 -1.65 -15.81 -5.04
N VAL A 213 -2.89 -16.26 -5.24
CA VAL A 213 -3.96 -15.42 -5.79
C VAL A 213 -4.22 -14.20 -4.91
N LEU A 214 -4.27 -14.38 -3.58
CA LEU A 214 -4.48 -13.31 -2.63
C LEU A 214 -3.36 -12.27 -2.65
N SER A 215 -2.11 -12.71 -2.77
CA SER A 215 -0.95 -11.81 -2.82
C SER A 215 -0.98 -10.92 -4.08
N ILE A 216 -1.41 -11.46 -5.22
CA ILE A 216 -1.60 -10.71 -6.47
C ILE A 216 -2.77 -9.74 -6.33
N LEU A 217 -3.91 -10.17 -5.79
CA LEU A 217 -5.06 -9.30 -5.55
C LEU A 217 -4.72 -8.17 -4.57
N LEU A 218 -3.94 -8.47 -3.52
CA LEU A 218 -3.45 -7.49 -2.56
C LEU A 218 -2.54 -6.46 -3.24
N LEU A 219 -1.65 -6.90 -4.15
CA LEU A 219 -0.80 -6.00 -4.92
C LEU A 219 -1.61 -5.06 -5.81
N ILE A 220 -2.59 -5.60 -6.54
CA ILE A 220 -3.47 -4.82 -7.42
C ILE A 220 -4.29 -3.81 -6.60
N GLN A 221 -4.91 -4.25 -5.51
CA GLN A 221 -5.71 -3.38 -4.67
C GLN A 221 -4.85 -2.33 -3.96
N GLY A 222 -3.67 -2.72 -3.47
CA GLY A 222 -2.68 -1.83 -2.87
C GLY A 222 -2.27 -0.71 -3.82
N TYR A 223 -2.02 -1.02 -5.09
CA TYR A 223 -1.75 -0.02 -6.12
C TYR A 223 -2.88 1.01 -6.26
N LYS A 224 -4.15 0.55 -6.24
CA LYS A 224 -5.32 1.43 -6.34
C LYS A 224 -5.46 2.38 -5.15
N VAL A 225 -5.17 1.91 -3.93
CA VAL A 225 -5.37 2.69 -2.71
C VAL A 225 -4.14 3.49 -2.27
N ARG A 226 -2.97 3.30 -2.88
CA ARG A 226 -1.68 3.89 -2.45
C ARG A 226 -1.73 5.40 -2.19
N LYS A 227 -2.55 6.13 -2.97
CA LYS A 227 -2.68 7.60 -2.94
C LYS A 227 -3.59 8.09 -1.79
N LEU A 228 -4.29 7.18 -1.11
CA LEU A 228 -5.20 7.49 0.00
C LEU A 228 -4.50 7.51 1.37
N PHE A 229 -3.22 7.13 1.42
CA PHE A 229 -2.41 7.10 2.64
C PHE A 229 -1.50 8.33 2.71
N VAL A 230 -1.42 8.93 3.90
CA VAL A 230 -0.66 10.16 4.18
C VAL A 230 0.46 9.89 5.16
#